data_AF-A0A7S1A872-F1
#
_entry.id   AF-A0A7S1A872-F1
#
_cell.length_a   1.000
_cell.length_b   1.000
_cell.length_c   1.000
_cell.angle_alpha   90.00
_cell.angle_beta   90.00
_cell.angle_gamma   90.00
#
_symmetry.space_group_name_H-M   'P 1'
#
loop_
_entity.id
_entity.type
_entity.pdbx_description
1 polymer ?
#
loop_
_entity_poly.entity_id
_entity_poly.type
_entity_poly.pdbx_seq_one_letter_code
_entity_poly.pdbx_strand_id
1 'polypeptide(L)'
;MADRCLVAIEKYCCCLRELQKQLEQQEPRWHAVWRTIESATQALTCPTCQQDEVFHGARVLGLLSEVRQRWDDVSHPCHFDLLKNLAVRLCAPQEGCQTFPVTALRFSQNSHSDVFRHGAHAGKDVNWLVGELDVGRISTTDKSMVVHAVFFHGHIRVLNNRHSAALVRHQDHQTAAVMCQVRLWHLTRGVCLDDGSQRDVVDKFLDAFDSRSDGRSIRMRSRSCSVPRSMSRTRVPEMFLVHIQNIDYSLTAEDVRAHILSAGHQRLVNVEVPQRYTGSTQLHNEGHALASFDSARAARELVESGLQALRGRLPVLKLDVATSVVPTVGRKQPGGFLRCKACRSVCGELMDIFLLEGVRPEGYGYAPAEANGNAYYLTCAEKDTNNCVFQDHPQSASMPFKLMLVFCSYCGGDLGNIQDSSLTMSDEWCERLGKRVMCFKCKTVLLELADCSTHLVDAKKWSILYSLLEFGDCRM
;
A
#
# COMPACT_ATOMS: atom_id res chain seq x y z
N MET A 1 5.81 14.07 -2.01
CA MET A 1 5.63 13.34 -0.73
C MET A 1 6.91 12.63 -0.32
N ALA A 2 7.51 11.80 -1.19
CA ALA A 2 8.77 11.10 -0.90
C ALA A 2 9.85 11.98 -0.27
N ASP A 3 10.15 13.15 -0.87
CA ASP A 3 11.18 14.07 -0.35
C ASP A 3 10.90 14.54 1.09
N ARG A 4 9.63 14.79 1.44
CA ARG A 4 9.25 15.19 2.81
C ARG A 4 9.43 14.04 3.80
N CYS A 5 9.02 12.83 3.42
CA CYS A 5 9.23 11.63 4.24
C CYS A 5 10.73 11.36 4.47
N LEU A 6 11.55 11.55 3.44
CA LEU A 6 12.99 11.34 3.52
C LEU A 6 13.68 12.36 4.43
N VAL A 7 13.30 13.64 4.35
CA VAL A 7 13.76 14.68 5.29
C VAL A 7 13.34 14.35 6.72
N ALA A 8 12.11 13.86 6.92
CA ALA A 8 11.62 13.43 8.23
C ALA A 8 12.40 12.22 8.79
N ILE A 9 12.68 11.22 7.95
CA ILE A 9 13.51 10.05 8.31
C ILE A 9 14.93 10.48 8.64
N GLU A 10 15.51 11.42 7.90
CA GLU A 10 16.84 11.95 8.18
C GLU A 10 16.88 12.68 9.52
N LYS A 11 15.91 13.57 9.78
CA LYS A 11 15.77 14.26 11.07
C LYS A 11 15.63 13.25 12.21
N TYR A 12 14.77 12.25 12.04
CA TYR A 12 14.58 11.17 13.00
C TYR A 12 15.89 10.45 13.31
N CYS A 13 16.63 10.02 12.28
CA CYS A 13 17.92 9.34 12.44
C CYS A 13 18.96 10.23 13.15
N CYS A 14 18.98 11.53 12.86
CA CYS A 14 19.85 12.47 13.57
C CYS A 14 19.51 12.56 15.06
N CYS A 15 18.22 12.63 15.40
CA CYS A 15 17.78 12.56 16.80
C CYS A 15 18.18 11.25 17.47
N LEU A 16 18.05 10.10 16.78
CA LEU A 16 18.43 8.80 17.34
C LEU A 16 19.94 8.71 17.64
N ARG A 17 20.81 9.21 16.76
CA ARG A 17 22.28 9.20 17.02
C ARG A 17 22.66 10.12 18.16
N GLU A 18 22.06 11.32 18.22
CA GLU A 18 22.30 12.24 19.32
C GLU A 18 21.81 11.64 20.65
N LEU A 19 20.66 10.96 20.63
CA LEU A 19 20.14 10.26 21.80
C LEU A 19 21.09 9.15 22.26
N GLN A 20 21.58 8.31 21.34
CA GLN A 20 22.56 7.28 21.65
C GLN A 20 23.82 7.89 22.30
N LYS A 21 24.38 8.93 21.69
CA LYS A 21 25.57 9.64 22.21
C LYS A 21 25.34 10.22 23.61
N GLN A 22 24.14 10.73 23.89
CA GLN A 22 23.80 11.28 25.21
C GLN A 22 23.65 10.18 26.27
N LEU A 23 23.05 9.04 25.91
CA LEU A 23 22.83 7.92 26.83
C LEU A 23 24.11 7.13 27.12
N GLU A 24 25.10 7.13 26.23
CA GLU A 24 26.41 6.49 26.42
C GLU A 24 27.38 7.31 27.30
N GLN A 25 27.02 8.54 27.69
CA GLN A 25 27.84 9.35 28.60
C GLN A 25 27.80 8.81 30.03
N GLN A 26 28.91 8.91 30.77
CA GLN A 26 28.97 8.50 32.18
C GLN A 26 27.97 9.25 33.05
N GLU A 27 27.71 10.53 32.74
CA GLU A 27 26.70 11.37 33.41
C GLU A 27 25.78 12.01 32.36
N PRO A 28 24.71 11.32 31.93
CA PRO A 28 23.79 11.85 30.94
C PRO A 28 23.10 13.13 31.43
N ARG A 29 23.08 14.16 30.58
CA ARG A 29 22.27 15.36 30.84
C ARG A 29 20.80 15.05 30.56
N TRP A 30 20.08 14.57 31.57
CA TRP A 30 18.69 14.07 31.43
C TRP A 30 17.71 15.05 30.76
N HIS A 31 17.85 16.37 30.97
CA HIS A 31 17.04 17.37 30.25
C HIS A 31 17.34 17.45 28.75
N ALA A 32 18.56 17.15 28.32
CA ALA A 32 18.91 17.04 26.91
C ALA A 32 18.37 15.73 26.32
N VAL A 33 18.51 14.62 27.06
CA VAL A 33 17.96 13.31 26.69
C VAL A 33 16.45 13.41 26.44
N TRP A 34 15.71 14.02 27.38
CA TRP A 34 14.27 14.23 27.26
C TRP A 34 13.88 14.99 25.99
N ARG A 35 14.54 16.14 25.73
CA ARG A 35 14.29 16.95 24.53
C ARG A 35 14.59 16.19 23.24
N THR A 36 15.62 15.35 23.24
CA THR A 36 15.96 14.52 22.09
C THR A 36 14.90 13.43 21.86
N ILE A 37 14.37 12.81 22.92
CA ILE A 37 13.26 11.84 22.85
C ILE A 37 12.00 12.50 22.27
N GLU A 38 11.62 13.69 22.75
CA GLU A 38 10.48 14.42 22.22
C GLU A 38 10.66 14.75 20.73
N SER A 39 11.84 15.24 20.37
CA SER A 39 12.19 15.58 18.98
C SER A 39 12.15 14.35 18.07
N ALA A 40 12.67 13.21 18.53
CA ALA A 40 12.66 11.95 17.79
C ALA A 40 11.22 11.44 17.59
N THR A 41 10.41 11.44 18.65
CA THR A 41 9.03 10.95 18.62
C THR A 41 8.17 11.76 17.62
N GLN A 42 8.46 13.04 17.46
CA GLN A 42 7.74 13.94 16.56
C GLN A 42 8.37 14.07 15.16
N ALA A 43 9.54 13.46 14.93
CA ALA A 43 10.28 13.67 13.68
C ALA A 43 9.58 13.03 12.47
N LEU A 44 8.98 11.85 12.65
CA LEU A 44 8.21 11.16 11.61
C LEU A 44 6.77 11.67 11.61
N THR A 45 6.36 12.39 10.57
CA THR A 45 5.01 12.96 10.44
C THR A 45 4.10 12.16 9.51
N CYS A 46 4.67 11.31 8.64
CA CYS A 46 3.91 10.44 7.75
C CYS A 46 3.41 9.20 8.53
N PRO A 47 2.09 8.92 8.57
CA PRO A 47 1.54 7.75 9.26
C PRO A 47 2.14 6.43 8.78
N THR A 48 2.40 6.30 7.47
CA THR A 48 2.97 5.09 6.88
C THR A 48 4.43 4.90 7.33
N CYS A 49 5.24 5.97 7.35
CA CYS A 49 6.60 5.89 7.91
C CYS A 49 6.61 5.56 9.40
N GLN A 50 5.63 6.05 10.18
CA GLN A 50 5.50 5.70 11.59
C GLN A 50 5.19 4.20 11.75
N GLN A 51 4.27 3.66 10.95
CA GLN A 51 3.96 2.23 10.96
C GLN A 51 5.17 1.39 10.55
N ASP A 52 5.86 1.76 9.47
CA ASP A 52 7.08 1.10 9.03
C ASP A 52 8.12 1.05 10.16
N GLU A 53 8.32 2.15 10.87
CA GLU A 53 9.26 2.22 11.98
C GLU A 53 8.83 1.36 13.18
N VAL A 54 7.53 1.32 13.49
CA VAL A 54 6.99 0.47 14.57
C VAL A 54 7.18 -1.01 14.27
N PHE A 55 6.88 -1.45 13.05
CA PHE A 55 6.90 -2.88 12.67
C PHE A 55 8.28 -3.35 12.19
N HIS A 56 9.05 -2.49 11.53
CA HIS A 56 10.30 -2.85 10.84
C HIS A 56 11.51 -2.01 11.28
N GLY A 57 11.33 -0.96 12.10
CA GLY A 57 12.39 -0.08 12.61
C GLY A 57 12.91 -0.47 14.00
N ALA A 58 13.06 -1.76 14.29
CA ALA A 58 13.50 -2.27 15.59
C ALA A 58 12.69 -1.73 16.79
N ARG A 59 11.42 -1.35 16.57
CA ARG A 59 10.47 -0.86 17.59
C ARG A 59 10.90 0.42 18.32
N VAL A 60 11.90 1.15 17.82
CA VAL A 60 12.46 2.32 18.51
C VAL A 60 11.41 3.41 18.75
N LEU A 61 10.56 3.71 17.77
CA LEU A 61 9.51 4.72 17.92
C LEU A 61 8.49 4.37 19.02
N GLY A 62 8.14 3.09 19.14
CA GLY A 62 7.27 2.60 20.21
C GLY A 62 7.92 2.77 21.59
N LEU A 63 9.20 2.39 21.69
CA LEU A 63 9.98 2.52 22.93
C LEU A 63 10.20 3.98 23.35
N LEU A 64 10.44 4.90 22.40
CA LEU A 64 10.51 6.33 22.68
C LEU A 64 9.21 6.86 23.29
N SER A 65 8.07 6.43 22.75
CA SER A 65 6.75 6.82 23.26
C SER A 65 6.50 6.27 24.67
N GLU A 66 6.93 5.03 24.93
CA GLU A 66 6.78 4.38 26.23
C GLU A 66 7.70 4.99 27.30
N VAL A 67 8.97 5.23 26.97
CA VAL A 67 9.93 5.93 27.84
C VAL A 67 9.42 7.33 28.18
N ARG A 68 8.78 8.02 27.23
CA ARG A 68 8.15 9.33 27.49
C ARG A 68 7.03 9.24 28.52
N GLN A 69 6.22 8.18 28.49
CA GLN A 69 5.14 7.99 29.46
C GLN A 69 5.63 7.52 30.84
N ARG A 70 6.78 6.84 30.87
CA ARG A 70 7.37 6.23 32.08
C ARG A 70 8.70 6.84 32.46
N TRP A 71 8.84 8.15 32.24
CA TRP A 71 10.09 8.86 32.45
C TRP A 71 10.60 8.74 33.89
N ASP A 72 9.69 8.87 34.85
CA ASP A 72 10.01 8.83 36.29
C ASP A 72 10.20 7.40 36.83
N ASP A 73 9.83 6.38 36.05
CA ASP A 73 10.02 4.96 36.39
C ASP A 73 11.24 4.41 35.64
N VAL A 74 12.43 4.81 36.10
CA VAL A 74 13.72 4.40 35.51
C VAL A 74 13.95 2.89 35.60
N SER A 75 13.24 2.20 36.50
CA SER A 75 13.31 0.75 36.66
C SER A 75 12.58 -0.01 35.55
N HIS A 76 11.73 0.68 34.79
CA HIS A 76 10.94 0.06 33.74
C HIS A 76 11.83 -0.52 32.62
N PRO A 77 11.56 -1.74 32.12
CA PRO A 77 12.38 -2.37 31.08
C PRO A 77 12.55 -1.55 29.79
N CYS A 78 11.59 -0.67 29.48
CA CYS A 78 11.61 0.14 28.26
C CYS A 78 12.88 1.02 28.14
N HIS A 79 13.48 1.47 29.26
CA HIS A 79 14.71 2.27 29.24
C HIS A 79 15.92 1.46 28.76
N PHE A 80 16.06 0.23 29.25
CA PHE A 80 17.10 -0.70 28.83
C PHE A 80 16.87 -1.21 27.39
N ASP A 81 15.61 -1.52 27.07
CA ASP A 81 15.23 -1.96 25.72
C ASP A 81 15.46 -0.86 24.68
N LEU A 82 15.23 0.41 25.02
CA LEU A 82 15.50 1.52 24.11
C LEU A 82 16.98 1.58 23.71
N LEU A 83 17.90 1.50 24.68
CA LEU A 83 19.34 1.47 24.40
C LEU A 83 19.74 0.33 23.47
N LYS A 84 19.26 -0.89 23.76
CA LYS A 84 19.54 -2.06 22.95
C LYS A 84 19.01 -1.92 21.53
N ASN A 85 17.77 -1.45 21.37
CA ASN A 85 17.13 -1.31 20.06
C ASN A 85 17.67 -0.12 19.26
N LEU A 86 18.12 0.96 19.92
CA LEU A 86 18.85 2.06 19.28
C LEU A 86 20.12 1.54 18.59
N ALA A 87 20.91 0.72 19.29
CA ALA A 87 22.11 0.12 18.72
C ALA A 87 21.79 -0.74 17.49
N VAL A 88 20.73 -1.55 17.55
CA VAL A 88 20.27 -2.34 16.39
C VAL A 88 19.84 -1.44 15.24
N ARG A 89 19.03 -0.39 15.51
CA ARG A 89 18.46 0.51 14.50
C ARG A 89 19.50 1.34 13.77
N LEU A 90 20.61 1.67 14.44
CA LEU A 90 21.67 2.54 13.95
C LEU A 90 22.86 1.78 13.33
N CYS A 91 22.87 0.45 13.43
CA CYS A 91 23.87 -0.42 12.82
C CYS A 91 23.37 -1.08 11.53
N ALA A 92 24.31 -1.64 10.77
CA ALA A 92 23.96 -2.58 9.70
C ALA A 92 23.17 -3.77 10.31
N PRO A 93 22.14 -4.29 9.61
CA PRO A 93 21.44 -5.47 10.07
C PRO A 93 22.44 -6.61 10.25
N GLN A 94 22.29 -7.38 11.32
CA GLN A 94 23.02 -8.63 11.49
C GLN A 94 22.77 -9.54 10.28
N GLU A 95 23.66 -10.49 9.99
CA GLU A 95 23.65 -11.29 8.74
C GLU A 95 22.33 -12.03 8.44
N GLY A 96 21.38 -12.04 9.37
CA GLY A 96 20.03 -12.59 9.24
C GLY A 96 19.32 -12.08 7.99
N CYS A 97 19.00 -13.04 7.11
CA CYS A 97 18.12 -12.83 5.98
C CYS A 97 16.71 -13.34 6.32
N GLN A 98 15.70 -12.69 5.76
CA GLN A 98 14.32 -13.11 5.84
C GLN A 98 13.89 -13.64 4.48
N THR A 99 13.07 -14.70 4.48
CA THR A 99 12.57 -15.30 3.24
C THR A 99 11.29 -14.59 2.81
N PHE A 100 11.27 -14.06 1.58
CA PHE A 100 10.09 -13.45 0.98
C PHE A 100 9.81 -14.04 -0.40
N PRO A 101 8.53 -14.07 -0.84
CA PRO A 101 8.22 -14.36 -2.24
C PRO A 101 8.73 -13.22 -3.12
N VAL A 102 9.23 -13.56 -4.31
CA VAL A 102 9.74 -12.58 -5.28
C VAL A 102 8.68 -11.53 -5.64
N THR A 103 7.39 -11.87 -5.56
CA THR A 103 6.25 -10.99 -5.83
C THR A 103 6.04 -9.89 -4.77
N ALA A 104 6.60 -10.03 -3.57
CA ALA A 104 6.58 -9.00 -2.52
C ALA A 104 7.59 -7.88 -2.77
N LEU A 105 8.57 -8.10 -3.65
CA LEU A 105 9.62 -7.13 -3.95
C LEU A 105 9.07 -5.96 -4.78
N ARG A 106 9.64 -4.78 -4.58
CA ARG A 106 9.43 -3.60 -5.41
C ARG A 106 10.77 -3.05 -5.84
N PHE A 107 10.92 -2.77 -7.13
CA PHE A 107 12.10 -2.07 -7.62
C PHE A 107 12.13 -0.65 -7.05
N SER A 108 13.29 -0.21 -6.61
CA SER A 108 13.48 1.21 -6.32
C SER A 108 13.57 2.00 -7.63
N GLN A 109 14.30 1.46 -8.63
CA GLN A 109 14.65 2.14 -9.86
C GLN A 109 13.66 1.95 -11.00
N ASN A 110 13.60 2.94 -11.89
CA ASN A 110 12.98 2.85 -13.21
C ASN A 110 13.75 1.96 -14.17
N SER A 111 15.06 1.83 -13.98
CA SER A 111 15.91 1.14 -14.93
C SER A 111 17.24 0.67 -14.37
N HIS A 112 17.80 -0.39 -14.94
CA HIS A 112 19.11 -0.94 -14.60
C HIS A 112 19.94 -1.26 -15.86
N SER A 113 21.26 -1.39 -15.73
CA SER A 113 22.08 -1.99 -16.79
C SER A 113 21.91 -3.51 -16.81
N ASP A 114 22.07 -4.10 -17.98
CA ASP A 114 22.12 -5.55 -18.20
C ASP A 114 23.28 -6.25 -17.47
N VAL A 115 24.43 -5.61 -17.30
CA VAL A 115 25.62 -6.20 -16.66
C VAL A 115 25.75 -5.82 -15.17
N PHE A 116 26.13 -6.79 -14.33
CA PHE A 116 26.54 -6.60 -12.94
C PHE A 116 27.93 -5.94 -12.86
N ARG A 117 28.03 -4.82 -12.15
CA ARG A 117 29.30 -4.08 -12.02
C ARG A 117 30.19 -4.55 -10.87
N HIS A 118 29.57 -5.05 -9.80
CA HIS A 118 30.21 -5.39 -8.54
C HIS A 118 29.57 -6.67 -7.96
N GLY A 119 30.17 -7.22 -6.90
CA GLY A 119 29.67 -8.41 -6.20
C GLY A 119 30.05 -9.73 -6.88
N ALA A 120 29.47 -10.83 -6.40
CA ALA A 120 29.81 -12.20 -6.81
C ALA A 120 29.61 -12.49 -8.31
N HIS A 121 28.71 -11.75 -8.97
CA HIS A 121 28.39 -11.93 -10.38
C HIS A 121 28.94 -10.81 -11.28
N ALA A 122 29.94 -10.04 -10.81
CA ALA A 122 30.53 -8.96 -11.59
C ALA A 122 30.97 -9.40 -13.01
N GLY A 123 30.67 -8.58 -14.01
CA GLY A 123 30.96 -8.86 -15.43
C GLY A 123 29.97 -9.79 -16.12
N LYS A 124 29.05 -10.42 -15.41
CA LYS A 124 27.96 -11.21 -15.99
C LYS A 124 26.76 -10.34 -16.32
N ASP A 125 25.95 -10.74 -17.28
CA ASP A 125 24.66 -10.11 -17.55
C ASP A 125 23.52 -10.77 -16.76
N VAL A 126 22.38 -10.07 -16.66
CA VAL A 126 21.19 -10.54 -15.94
C VAL A 126 20.62 -11.82 -16.54
N ASN A 127 20.68 -11.99 -17.87
CA ASN A 127 20.14 -13.18 -18.52
C ASN A 127 21.00 -14.42 -18.25
N TRP A 128 22.32 -14.25 -18.15
CA TRP A 128 23.23 -15.32 -17.69
C TRP A 128 22.81 -15.81 -16.31
N LEU A 129 22.53 -14.89 -15.38
CA LEU A 129 22.10 -15.27 -14.02
C LEU A 129 20.74 -15.97 -14.03
N VAL A 130 19.79 -15.51 -14.84
CA VAL A 130 18.50 -16.21 -15.04
C VAL A 130 18.73 -17.64 -15.53
N GLY A 131 19.59 -17.83 -16.54
CA GLY A 131 19.93 -19.15 -17.05
C GLY A 131 20.54 -20.07 -16.00
N GLU A 132 21.46 -19.57 -15.16
CA GLU A 132 22.08 -20.35 -14.09
C GLU A 132 21.09 -20.71 -12.96
N LEU A 133 20.10 -19.85 -12.69
CA LEU A 133 18.97 -20.16 -11.79
C LEU A 133 18.06 -21.23 -12.39
N ASP A 134 17.72 -21.11 -13.68
CA ASP A 134 16.83 -22.05 -14.38
C ASP A 134 17.42 -23.47 -14.44
N VAL A 135 18.73 -23.61 -14.64
CA VAL A 135 19.41 -24.91 -14.62
C VAL A 135 19.80 -25.38 -13.21
N GLY A 136 19.50 -24.60 -12.17
CA GLY A 136 19.76 -24.95 -10.77
C GLY A 136 21.23 -24.95 -10.35
N ARG A 137 22.11 -24.30 -11.11
CA ARG A 137 23.54 -24.14 -10.73
C ARG A 137 23.72 -23.10 -9.63
N ILE A 138 22.85 -22.09 -9.60
CA ILE A 138 22.76 -21.10 -8.53
C ILE A 138 21.41 -21.30 -7.84
N SER A 139 21.40 -21.32 -6.51
CA SER A 139 20.17 -21.36 -5.72
C SER A 139 19.67 -19.94 -5.42
N THR A 140 18.35 -19.75 -5.35
CA THR A 140 17.74 -18.48 -4.87
C THR A 140 18.03 -18.19 -3.40
N THR A 141 18.51 -19.19 -2.66
CA THR A 141 18.94 -19.08 -1.26
C THR A 141 20.45 -18.96 -1.09
N ASP A 142 21.21 -18.90 -2.18
CA ASP A 142 22.65 -18.69 -2.14
C ASP A 142 22.98 -17.32 -1.52
N LYS A 143 24.09 -17.22 -0.77
CA LYS A 143 24.57 -15.96 -0.19
C LYS A 143 24.80 -14.89 -1.26
N SER A 144 25.21 -15.29 -2.47
CA SER A 144 25.39 -14.41 -3.62
C SER A 144 24.08 -13.82 -4.17
N MET A 145 22.94 -14.46 -3.88
CA MET A 145 21.60 -14.07 -4.33
C MET A 145 20.82 -13.21 -3.32
N VAL A 146 21.43 -12.87 -2.18
CA VAL A 146 20.76 -12.05 -1.15
C VAL A 146 20.36 -10.69 -1.72
N VAL A 147 19.07 -10.38 -1.59
CA VAL A 147 18.50 -9.10 -2.02
C VAL A 147 18.62 -8.11 -0.87
N HIS A 148 19.33 -7.01 -1.10
CA HIS A 148 19.39 -5.91 -0.14
C HIS A 148 18.19 -5.01 -0.40
N ALA A 149 17.35 -4.81 0.61
CA ALA A 149 16.14 -4.01 0.49
C ALA A 149 15.91 -3.15 1.73
N VAL A 150 15.03 -2.17 1.62
CA VAL A 150 14.51 -1.39 2.74
C VAL A 150 13.00 -1.55 2.80
N PHE A 151 12.43 -1.42 3.99
CA PHE A 151 10.98 -1.30 4.13
C PHE A 151 10.61 0.19 4.03
N PHE A 152 9.77 0.54 3.06
CA PHE A 152 9.33 1.92 2.88
C PHE A 152 7.93 1.97 2.28
N HIS A 153 7.04 2.62 3.01
CA HIS A 153 5.62 2.78 2.77
C HIS A 153 4.94 1.42 2.54
N GLY A 154 5.05 0.50 3.50
CA GLY A 154 4.40 -0.81 3.40
C GLY A 154 5.02 -1.78 2.39
N HIS A 155 6.15 -1.44 1.76
CA HIS A 155 6.73 -2.20 0.67
C HIS A 155 8.21 -2.51 0.86
N ILE A 156 8.64 -3.69 0.38
CA ILE A 156 10.05 -4.11 0.34
C ILE A 156 10.70 -3.54 -0.92
N ARG A 157 11.37 -2.40 -0.78
CA ARG A 157 12.04 -1.69 -1.88
C ARG A 157 13.47 -2.18 -2.03
N VAL A 158 13.78 -2.78 -3.17
CA VAL A 158 15.08 -3.38 -3.45
C VAL A 158 16.13 -2.31 -3.74
N LEU A 159 17.31 -2.41 -3.12
CA LEU A 159 18.48 -1.56 -3.37
C LEU A 159 19.39 -2.12 -4.47
N ASN A 160 19.38 -3.45 -4.70
CA ASN A 160 20.17 -4.13 -5.72
C ASN A 160 19.30 -4.69 -6.86
N ASN A 161 18.67 -3.79 -7.64
CA ASN A 161 17.62 -4.12 -8.62
C ASN A 161 17.97 -5.18 -9.69
N ARG A 162 19.25 -5.44 -9.98
CA ARG A 162 19.65 -6.47 -10.96
C ARG A 162 19.38 -7.90 -10.49
N HIS A 163 19.68 -8.22 -9.23
CA HIS A 163 19.37 -9.56 -8.67
C HIS A 163 17.87 -9.77 -8.59
N SER A 164 17.12 -8.75 -8.12
CA SER A 164 15.66 -8.81 -8.11
C SER A 164 15.10 -8.94 -9.53
N ALA A 165 15.68 -8.27 -10.54
CA ALA A 165 15.24 -8.44 -11.93
C ALA A 165 15.49 -9.86 -12.46
N ALA A 166 16.62 -10.48 -12.10
CA ALA A 166 16.90 -11.88 -12.44
C ALA A 166 15.91 -12.82 -11.74
N LEU A 167 15.67 -12.64 -10.44
CA LEU A 167 14.71 -13.43 -9.66
C LEU A 167 13.28 -13.32 -10.22
N VAL A 168 12.85 -12.12 -10.59
CA VAL A 168 11.53 -11.89 -11.19
C VAL A 168 11.41 -12.58 -12.55
N ARG A 169 12.44 -12.53 -13.40
CA ARG A 169 12.42 -13.26 -14.68
C ARG A 169 12.46 -14.78 -14.49
N HIS A 170 13.24 -15.25 -13.52
CA HIS A 170 13.25 -16.67 -13.16
C HIS A 170 11.87 -17.12 -12.67
N GLN A 171 11.18 -16.31 -11.85
CA GLN A 171 9.79 -16.56 -11.43
C GLN A 171 8.84 -16.74 -12.63
N ASP A 172 9.03 -16.00 -13.73
CA ASP A 172 8.21 -16.16 -14.93
C ASP A 172 8.37 -17.54 -15.60
N HIS A 173 9.48 -18.24 -15.34
CA HIS A 173 9.74 -19.61 -15.81
C HIS A 173 9.29 -20.69 -14.82
N GLN A 174 8.93 -20.31 -13.58
CA GLN A 174 8.51 -21.23 -12.53
C GLN A 174 6.99 -21.23 -12.36
N THR A 175 6.43 -22.40 -12.08
CA THR A 175 5.00 -22.56 -11.75
C THR A 175 4.71 -22.26 -10.28
N ALA A 176 5.64 -22.60 -9.40
CA ALA A 176 5.55 -22.32 -7.97
C ALA A 176 6.07 -20.90 -7.64
N ALA A 177 5.62 -20.38 -6.49
CA ALA A 177 6.15 -19.13 -5.96
C ALA A 177 7.63 -19.32 -5.60
N VAL A 178 8.48 -18.50 -6.22
CA VAL A 178 9.91 -18.44 -5.95
C VAL A 178 10.12 -17.62 -4.69
N MET A 179 10.82 -18.23 -3.73
CA MET A 179 11.25 -17.58 -2.51
C MET A 179 12.68 -17.10 -2.65
N CYS A 180 12.96 -15.92 -2.10
CA CYS A 180 14.30 -15.32 -2.09
C CYS A 180 14.69 -14.85 -0.69
N GLN A 181 16.00 -14.83 -0.43
CA GLN A 181 16.57 -14.29 0.80
C GLN A 181 16.71 -12.77 0.68
N VAL A 182 16.09 -12.04 1.60
CA VAL A 182 16.13 -10.58 1.66
C VAL A 182 16.80 -10.15 2.95
N ARG A 183 17.82 -9.30 2.84
CA ARG A 183 18.38 -8.57 3.97
C ARG A 183 17.73 -7.19 4.02
N LEU A 184 16.92 -6.97 5.05
CA LEU A 184 16.24 -5.69 5.29
C LEU A 184 17.17 -4.73 6.03
N TRP A 185 17.45 -3.60 5.38
CA TRP A 185 18.21 -2.49 5.93
C TRP A 185 17.25 -1.46 6.49
N HIS A 186 17.62 -0.86 7.62
CA HIS A 186 16.94 0.33 8.08
C HIS A 186 17.41 1.54 7.27
N LEU A 187 16.48 2.45 6.93
CA LEU A 187 16.83 3.72 6.30
C LEU A 187 17.56 4.62 7.30
N THR A 188 18.86 4.40 7.45
CA THR A 188 19.76 5.12 8.37
C THR A 188 20.97 5.62 7.59
N ARG A 189 21.27 6.92 7.68
CA ARG A 189 22.52 7.47 7.12
C ARG A 189 23.77 6.92 7.84
N GLY A 190 24.94 7.05 7.23
CA GLY A 190 26.20 6.55 7.78
C GLY A 190 26.30 5.02 7.88
N VAL A 191 25.33 4.26 7.36
CA VAL A 191 25.35 2.80 7.35
C VAL A 191 25.65 2.35 5.93
N CYS A 192 26.89 1.92 5.71
CA CYS A 192 27.33 1.45 4.40
C CYS A 192 26.85 0.03 4.12
N LEU A 193 26.47 -0.21 2.86
CA LEU A 193 26.17 -1.55 2.38
C LEU A 193 27.45 -2.38 2.26
N ASP A 194 27.37 -3.65 2.63
CA ASP A 194 28.45 -4.65 2.49
C ASP A 194 28.52 -5.27 1.08
N ASP A 195 27.91 -4.63 0.08
CA ASP A 195 27.87 -5.09 -1.32
C ASP A 195 29.08 -4.62 -2.17
N GLY A 196 30.09 -4.07 -1.50
CA GLY A 196 31.29 -3.52 -2.12
C GLY A 196 31.12 -2.12 -2.75
N SER A 197 29.92 -1.53 -2.72
CA SER A 197 29.70 -0.17 -3.25
C SER A 197 30.23 0.93 -2.35
N GLN A 198 30.45 0.66 -1.06
CA GLN A 198 30.80 1.64 -0.02
C GLN A 198 29.81 2.81 0.07
N ARG A 199 28.59 2.61 -0.43
CA ARG A 199 27.54 3.61 -0.40
C ARG A 199 26.69 3.45 0.85
N ASP A 200 26.32 4.58 1.40
CA ASP A 200 25.30 4.68 2.43
C ASP A 200 23.95 4.14 1.93
N VAL A 201 23.21 3.47 2.82
CA VAL A 201 21.86 2.92 2.53
C VAL A 201 20.91 4.00 2.06
N VAL A 202 20.86 5.15 2.72
CA VAL A 202 19.94 6.24 2.36
C VAL A 202 20.37 6.84 1.04
N ASP A 203 21.66 7.13 0.84
CA ASP A 203 22.14 7.65 -0.46
C ASP A 203 21.82 6.71 -1.61
N LYS A 204 22.02 5.39 -1.41
CA LYS A 204 21.69 4.41 -2.45
C LYS A 204 20.19 4.30 -2.66
N PHE A 205 19.38 4.36 -1.59
CA PHE A 205 17.93 4.36 -1.72
C PHE A 205 17.45 5.59 -2.48
N LEU A 206 17.93 6.80 -2.14
CA LEU A 206 17.56 8.05 -2.80
C LEU A 206 17.90 8.06 -4.29
N ASP A 207 19.12 7.66 -4.64
CA ASP A 207 19.54 7.51 -6.04
C ASP A 207 18.67 6.50 -6.79
N ALA A 208 18.18 5.50 -6.06
CA ALA A 208 17.43 4.42 -6.63
C ALA A 208 15.94 4.72 -6.68
N PHE A 209 15.38 5.54 -5.78
CA PHE A 209 13.95 5.76 -5.58
C PHE A 209 13.35 6.71 -6.62
N ASP A 210 13.42 6.32 -7.89
CA ASP A 210 12.88 7.09 -9.01
C ASP A 210 11.71 6.37 -9.71
N SER A 211 11.29 5.19 -9.25
CA SER A 211 10.30 4.36 -9.96
C SER A 211 8.97 5.07 -10.24
N ARG A 212 8.61 5.17 -11.53
CA ARG A 212 7.33 5.71 -12.04
C ARG A 212 6.17 4.74 -11.90
N SER A 213 6.44 3.46 -11.66
CA SER A 213 5.43 2.41 -11.53
C SER A 213 5.31 1.92 -10.09
N ASP A 214 5.70 2.76 -9.12
CA ASP A 214 5.73 2.37 -7.72
C ASP A 214 6.56 1.08 -7.48
N GLY A 215 7.63 0.90 -8.24
CA GLY A 215 8.49 -0.28 -8.17
C GLY A 215 7.93 -1.56 -8.76
N ARG A 216 6.77 -1.53 -9.41
CA ARG A 216 6.17 -2.72 -10.05
C ARG A 216 6.86 -3.12 -11.36
N SER A 217 7.72 -2.27 -11.90
CA SER A 217 8.45 -2.59 -13.11
C SER A 217 9.77 -1.85 -13.20
N ILE A 218 10.69 -2.44 -13.95
CA ILE A 218 12.00 -1.86 -14.23
C ILE A 218 12.39 -2.11 -15.68
N ARG A 219 13.04 -1.12 -16.31
CA ARG A 219 13.55 -1.21 -17.69
C ARG A 219 15.05 -1.53 -17.71
N MET A 220 15.42 -2.59 -18.38
CA MET A 220 16.81 -2.90 -18.71
C MET A 220 17.31 -1.96 -19.82
N ARG A 221 18.37 -1.20 -19.54
CA ARG A 221 19.08 -0.37 -20.53
C ARG A 221 20.17 -1.23 -21.16
N SER A 222 19.89 -1.81 -22.33
CA SER A 222 20.92 -2.45 -23.13
C SER A 222 21.77 -1.38 -23.84
N ARG A 223 23.09 -1.60 -23.92
CA ARG A 223 23.99 -0.81 -24.78
C ARG A 223 23.97 -1.30 -26.23
N SER A 224 23.47 -2.50 -26.50
CA SER A 224 23.37 -3.08 -27.83
C SER A 224 22.01 -2.77 -28.47
N CYS A 225 22.02 -2.10 -29.61
CA CYS A 225 20.84 -1.67 -30.38
C CYS A 225 19.98 -2.81 -30.96
N SER A 226 20.29 -4.07 -30.67
CA SER A 226 19.70 -5.26 -31.32
C SER A 226 18.51 -5.89 -30.58
N VAL A 227 18.19 -5.48 -29.34
CA VAL A 227 17.09 -6.09 -28.57
C VAL A 227 15.79 -5.28 -28.74
N PRO A 228 14.66 -5.90 -29.15
CA PRO A 228 13.37 -5.22 -29.26
C PRO A 228 12.93 -4.57 -27.94
N ARG A 229 12.50 -3.30 -28.00
CA ARG A 229 12.14 -2.48 -26.83
C ARG A 229 11.07 -3.10 -25.93
N SER A 230 10.21 -4.00 -26.41
CA SER A 230 9.15 -4.64 -25.60
C SER A 230 9.68 -5.70 -24.62
N MET A 231 10.81 -6.36 -24.91
CA MET A 231 11.44 -7.35 -24.01
C MET A 231 12.33 -6.73 -22.93
N SER A 232 12.49 -5.41 -22.94
CA SER A 232 13.39 -4.70 -22.02
C SER A 232 12.78 -4.41 -20.65
N ARG A 233 11.51 -4.73 -20.39
CA ARG A 233 10.81 -4.35 -19.15
C ARG A 233 10.47 -5.59 -18.32
N THR A 234 11.07 -5.71 -17.15
CA THR A 234 10.71 -6.71 -16.14
C THR A 234 9.57 -6.13 -15.29
N ARG A 235 8.50 -6.91 -15.07
CA ARG A 235 7.38 -6.53 -14.20
C ARG A 235 7.32 -7.49 -13.03
N VAL A 236 7.12 -6.98 -11.83
CA VAL A 236 6.84 -7.83 -10.67
C VAL A 236 5.44 -8.42 -10.88
N PRO A 237 5.26 -9.75 -10.85
CA PRO A 237 3.94 -10.35 -10.95
C PRO A 237 3.07 -9.86 -9.80
N GLU A 238 1.90 -9.29 -10.12
CA GLU A 238 0.91 -8.92 -9.12
C GLU A 238 0.18 -10.20 -8.70
N MET A 239 0.27 -10.56 -7.41
CA MET A 239 -0.57 -11.63 -6.86
C MET A 239 -1.92 -11.06 -6.46
N PHE A 240 -2.98 -11.64 -7.01
CA PHE A 240 -4.35 -11.30 -6.65
C PHE A 240 -4.86 -12.31 -5.64
N LEU A 241 -5.06 -11.85 -4.40
CA LEU A 241 -5.43 -12.72 -3.29
C LEU A 241 -6.95 -12.78 -3.13
N VAL A 242 -7.45 -13.98 -2.84
CA VAL A 242 -8.80 -14.24 -2.37
C VAL A 242 -8.70 -14.89 -1.00
N HIS A 243 -9.20 -14.20 0.01
CA HIS A 243 -9.39 -14.71 1.35
C HIS A 243 -10.62 -15.61 1.38
N ILE A 244 -10.41 -16.87 1.75
CA ILE A 244 -11.42 -17.90 1.87
C ILE A 244 -11.64 -18.15 3.36
N GLN A 245 -12.78 -17.73 3.89
CA GLN A 245 -13.14 -17.84 5.29
C GLN A 245 -14.16 -18.96 5.50
N ASN A 246 -14.37 -19.36 6.76
CA ASN A 246 -15.35 -20.38 7.14
C ASN A 246 -15.07 -21.77 6.53
N ILE A 247 -13.79 -22.13 6.42
CA ILE A 247 -13.39 -23.48 6.02
C ILE A 247 -13.27 -24.39 7.26
N ASP A 248 -13.34 -25.70 7.05
CA ASP A 248 -13.16 -26.68 8.12
C ASP A 248 -11.70 -26.73 8.61
N TYR A 249 -11.52 -26.90 9.93
CA TYR A 249 -10.21 -26.87 10.60
C TYR A 249 -9.25 -28.00 10.21
N SER A 250 -9.79 -29.05 9.56
CA SER A 250 -9.04 -30.21 9.11
C SER A 250 -8.61 -30.16 7.64
N LEU A 251 -8.89 -29.06 6.93
CA LEU A 251 -8.52 -28.89 5.52
C LEU A 251 -7.07 -28.45 5.35
N THR A 252 -6.37 -29.05 4.38
CA THR A 252 -5.03 -28.62 3.98
C THR A 252 -5.07 -27.63 2.80
N ALA A 253 -3.92 -27.05 2.47
CA ALA A 253 -3.79 -26.20 1.27
C ALA A 253 -4.11 -26.97 -0.01
N GLU A 254 -3.73 -28.26 -0.08
CA GLU A 254 -4.02 -29.15 -1.21
C GLU A 254 -5.52 -29.45 -1.33
N ASP A 255 -6.22 -29.66 -0.22
CA ASP A 255 -7.68 -29.86 -0.23
C ASP A 255 -8.38 -28.64 -0.84
N VAL A 256 -8.04 -27.44 -0.35
CA VAL A 256 -8.62 -26.17 -0.83
C VAL A 256 -8.23 -25.91 -2.29
N ARG A 257 -6.98 -26.18 -2.68
CA ARG A 257 -6.50 -26.06 -4.06
C ARG A 257 -7.26 -26.98 -5.00
N ALA A 258 -7.41 -28.26 -4.64
CA ALA A 258 -8.14 -29.24 -5.45
C ALA A 258 -9.59 -28.82 -5.65
N HIS A 259 -10.23 -28.27 -4.61
CA HIS A 259 -11.60 -27.78 -4.66
C HIS A 259 -11.77 -26.56 -5.59
N ILE A 260 -10.85 -25.59 -5.54
CA ILE A 260 -10.88 -24.43 -6.43
C ILE A 260 -10.67 -24.85 -7.90
N LEU A 261 -9.75 -25.79 -8.14
CA LEU A 261 -9.47 -26.30 -9.49
C LEU A 261 -10.63 -27.13 -10.04
N SER A 262 -11.29 -27.96 -9.22
CA SER A 262 -12.46 -28.75 -9.63
C SER A 262 -13.68 -27.87 -9.93
N ALA A 263 -13.78 -26.70 -9.29
CA ALA A 263 -14.75 -25.65 -9.61
C ALA A 263 -14.43 -24.89 -10.92
N GLY A 264 -13.34 -25.23 -11.62
CA GLY A 264 -13.01 -24.68 -12.94
C GLY A 264 -12.09 -23.45 -12.92
N HIS A 265 -11.58 -23.05 -11.75
CA HIS A 265 -10.71 -21.87 -11.62
C HIS A 265 -9.24 -22.21 -11.86
N GLN A 266 -8.90 -22.51 -13.12
CA GLN A 266 -7.57 -23.02 -13.52
C GLN A 266 -6.41 -22.02 -13.38
N ARG A 267 -6.71 -20.73 -13.22
CA ARG A 267 -5.72 -19.64 -13.10
C ARG A 267 -5.23 -19.41 -11.66
N LEU A 268 -5.46 -20.39 -10.80
CA LEU A 268 -4.98 -20.44 -9.43
C LEU A 268 -3.46 -20.70 -9.41
N VAL A 269 -2.71 -19.82 -8.76
CA VAL A 269 -1.24 -19.89 -8.62
C VAL A 269 -0.88 -20.67 -7.36
N ASN A 270 -1.39 -20.26 -6.20
CA ASN A 270 -1.07 -20.88 -4.91
C ASN A 270 -2.27 -20.87 -3.97
N VAL A 271 -2.27 -21.75 -2.97
CA VAL A 271 -3.17 -21.68 -1.82
C VAL A 271 -2.34 -21.83 -0.55
N GLU A 272 -2.57 -20.94 0.41
CA GLU A 272 -1.95 -20.96 1.72
C GLU A 272 -3.02 -21.13 2.79
N VAL A 273 -2.78 -22.03 3.74
CA VAL A 273 -3.67 -22.29 4.87
C VAL A 273 -2.86 -22.07 6.14
N PRO A 274 -3.02 -20.91 6.82
CA PRO A 274 -2.29 -20.63 8.05
C PRO A 274 -2.60 -21.67 9.13
N GLN A 275 -1.54 -22.14 9.79
CA GLN A 275 -1.62 -23.14 10.86
C GLN A 275 -1.17 -22.55 12.19
N ARG A 276 -1.87 -22.88 13.28
CA ARG A 276 -1.43 -22.58 14.66
C ARG A 276 -1.05 -23.85 15.40
N TYR A 277 -0.01 -23.71 16.21
CA TYR A 277 0.31 -24.66 17.27
C TYR A 277 -0.60 -24.41 18.47
N THR A 278 -1.42 -25.38 18.83
CA THR A 278 -2.31 -25.31 20.01
C THR A 278 -1.72 -26.01 21.24
N GLY A 279 -0.41 -26.22 21.30
CA GLY A 279 0.26 -26.93 22.40
C GLY A 279 0.07 -28.45 22.40
N SER A 280 -0.93 -28.96 21.67
CA SER A 280 -1.00 -30.34 21.20
C SER A 280 -0.08 -30.54 19.99
N THR A 281 0.46 -31.75 19.79
CA THR A 281 1.27 -32.12 18.61
C THR A 281 0.52 -32.07 17.27
N GLN A 282 -0.78 -31.74 17.29
CA GLN A 282 -1.61 -31.58 16.10
C GLN A 282 -1.68 -30.10 15.70
N LEU A 283 -1.29 -29.82 14.46
CA LEU A 283 -1.46 -28.53 13.79
C LEU A 283 -2.90 -28.40 13.31
N HIS A 284 -3.60 -27.35 13.72
CA HIS A 284 -4.92 -27.00 13.20
C HIS A 284 -4.82 -25.74 12.34
N ASN A 285 -5.58 -25.70 11.25
CA ASN A 285 -5.67 -24.47 10.47
C ASN A 285 -6.48 -23.39 11.22
N GLU A 286 -6.42 -22.14 10.78
CA GLU A 286 -7.14 -21.02 11.42
C GLU A 286 -8.57 -20.80 10.87
N GLY A 287 -9.17 -21.79 10.23
CA GLY A 287 -10.51 -21.67 9.62
C GLY A 287 -10.58 -20.72 8.43
N HIS A 288 -9.43 -20.38 7.85
CA HIS A 288 -9.31 -19.58 6.64
C HIS A 288 -8.12 -20.02 5.76
N ALA A 289 -8.16 -19.61 4.50
CA ALA A 289 -7.11 -19.80 3.50
C ALA A 289 -6.95 -18.54 2.65
N LEU A 290 -5.79 -18.41 2.01
CA LEU A 290 -5.48 -17.39 1.03
C LEU A 290 -5.20 -18.07 -0.30
N ALA A 291 -5.99 -17.76 -1.33
CA ALA A 291 -5.81 -18.25 -2.69
C ALA A 291 -5.25 -17.15 -3.59
N SER A 292 -4.12 -17.40 -4.23
CA SER A 292 -3.43 -16.46 -5.12
C SER A 292 -3.76 -16.76 -6.58
N PHE A 293 -4.09 -15.74 -7.35
CA PHE A 293 -4.39 -15.83 -8.77
C PHE A 293 -3.43 -14.98 -9.59
N ASP A 294 -3.22 -15.40 -10.83
CA ASP A 294 -2.35 -14.73 -11.82
C ASP A 294 -2.99 -13.45 -12.42
N SER A 295 -4.25 -13.17 -12.10
CA SER A 295 -5.02 -12.05 -12.64
C SER A 295 -6.19 -11.67 -11.75
N ALA A 296 -6.48 -10.36 -11.68
CA ALA A 296 -7.65 -9.81 -10.98
C ALA A 296 -8.96 -10.42 -11.47
N ARG A 297 -9.03 -10.73 -12.78
CA ARG A 297 -10.21 -11.33 -13.40
C ARG A 297 -10.47 -12.72 -12.83
N ALA A 298 -9.46 -13.58 -12.75
CA ALA A 298 -9.61 -14.93 -12.22
C ALA A 298 -9.97 -14.92 -10.72
N ALA A 299 -9.31 -14.07 -9.94
CA ALA A 299 -9.63 -13.89 -8.52
C ALA A 299 -11.09 -13.43 -8.32
N ARG A 300 -11.59 -12.52 -9.15
CA ARG A 300 -12.98 -12.07 -9.11
C ARG A 300 -13.95 -13.15 -9.55
N GLU A 301 -13.65 -13.84 -10.65
CA GLU A 301 -14.48 -14.94 -11.14
C GLU A 301 -14.72 -15.96 -10.03
N LEU A 302 -13.71 -16.29 -9.21
CA LEU A 302 -13.88 -17.14 -8.02
C LEU A 302 -14.83 -16.53 -6.98
N VAL A 303 -14.68 -15.25 -6.64
CA VAL A 303 -15.55 -14.60 -5.63
C VAL A 303 -16.99 -14.49 -6.11
N GLU A 304 -17.20 -14.23 -7.40
CA GLU A 304 -18.52 -14.09 -8.01
C GLU A 304 -19.22 -15.43 -8.23
N SER A 305 -18.49 -16.47 -8.68
CA SER A 305 -19.04 -17.82 -8.83
C SER A 305 -19.30 -18.49 -7.48
N GLY A 306 -18.53 -18.12 -6.45
CA GLY A 306 -18.54 -18.80 -5.18
C GLY A 306 -17.81 -20.14 -5.23
N LEU A 307 -17.69 -20.78 -4.07
CA LEU A 307 -17.32 -22.18 -3.96
C LEU A 307 -18.47 -22.96 -3.35
N GLN A 308 -18.66 -24.19 -3.81
CA GLN A 308 -19.56 -25.12 -3.13
C GLN A 308 -19.06 -25.42 -1.72
N ALA A 309 -19.98 -25.90 -0.87
CA ALA A 309 -19.65 -26.27 0.49
C ALA A 309 -18.52 -27.30 0.52
N LEU A 310 -17.47 -27.01 1.28
CA LEU A 310 -16.32 -27.89 1.47
C LEU A 310 -16.45 -28.55 2.84
N ARG A 311 -16.60 -29.88 2.85
CA ARG A 311 -16.93 -30.68 4.06
C ARG A 311 -18.14 -30.13 4.83
N GLY A 312 -19.19 -29.73 4.10
CA GLY A 312 -20.45 -29.24 4.69
C GLY A 312 -20.43 -27.79 5.18
N ARG A 313 -19.30 -27.07 5.08
CA ARG A 313 -19.23 -25.64 5.38
C ARG A 313 -19.18 -24.82 4.09
N LEU A 314 -20.02 -23.79 3.99
CA LEU A 314 -20.01 -22.88 2.85
C LEU A 314 -18.90 -21.82 3.04
N PRO A 315 -17.87 -21.78 2.18
CA PRO A 315 -16.80 -20.81 2.30
C PRO A 315 -17.30 -19.39 2.02
N VAL A 316 -16.75 -18.40 2.74
CA VAL A 316 -16.98 -16.98 2.48
C VAL A 316 -15.76 -16.41 1.78
N LEU A 317 -15.92 -16.01 0.52
CA LEU A 317 -14.83 -15.54 -0.32
C LEU A 317 -14.79 -14.01 -0.35
N LYS A 318 -13.61 -13.44 -0.14
CA LYS A 318 -13.36 -12.00 -0.21
C LYS A 318 -12.08 -11.75 -0.99
N LEU A 319 -12.11 -10.82 -1.94
CA LEU A 319 -10.87 -10.34 -2.56
C LEU A 319 -10.04 -9.61 -1.51
N ASP A 320 -8.82 -10.08 -1.29
CA ASP A 320 -7.87 -9.55 -0.31
C ASP A 320 -6.82 -8.67 -1.01
N VAL A 321 -7.29 -7.79 -1.91
CA VAL A 321 -6.55 -6.62 -2.40
C VAL A 321 -7.56 -5.53 -2.78
N ALA A 322 -7.27 -4.30 -2.33
CA ALA A 322 -7.99 -3.08 -2.69
C ALA A 322 -8.22 -2.97 -4.22
N THR A 323 -9.38 -2.43 -4.62
CA THR A 323 -9.87 -2.18 -5.98
C THR A 323 -10.62 -3.35 -6.67
N SER A 324 -11.94 -3.37 -6.49
CA SER A 324 -12.85 -4.10 -7.37
C SER A 324 -12.84 -3.44 -8.77
N VAL A 325 -12.14 -4.06 -9.71
CA VAL A 325 -12.05 -3.65 -11.12
C VAL A 325 -13.31 -4.07 -11.89
N VAL A 326 -14.01 -3.19 -12.59
CA VAL A 326 -15.04 -3.60 -13.57
C VAL A 326 -14.61 -3.15 -14.97
N PRO A 327 -14.57 -4.03 -16.01
CA PRO A 327 -14.17 -3.65 -17.36
C PRO A 327 -15.20 -2.74 -18.04
N THR A 328 -14.76 -1.63 -18.65
CA THR A 328 -15.55 -0.89 -19.65
C THR A 328 -14.74 -0.54 -20.91
N VAL A 329 -15.46 -0.42 -22.03
CA VAL A 329 -14.95 -0.29 -23.40
C VAL A 329 -14.26 1.06 -23.61
N GLY A 330 -13.05 1.04 -24.19
CA GLY A 330 -12.16 2.20 -24.27
C GLY A 330 -12.65 3.37 -25.14
N ARG A 331 -12.26 4.59 -24.77
CA ARG A 331 -12.38 5.80 -25.61
C ARG A 331 -11.33 6.90 -25.31
N LYS A 332 -11.40 7.96 -26.11
CA LYS A 332 -10.32 8.81 -26.70
C LYS A 332 -10.01 10.15 -26.00
N GLN A 333 -10.33 10.38 -24.72
CA GLN A 333 -9.99 11.66 -24.07
C GLN A 333 -9.33 11.49 -22.70
N PRO A 334 -8.33 12.32 -22.36
CA PRO A 334 -7.69 12.31 -21.05
C PRO A 334 -8.61 12.99 -20.04
N GLY A 335 -9.35 12.20 -19.28
CA GLY A 335 -10.24 12.67 -18.22
C GLY A 335 -11.04 11.50 -17.67
N GLY A 336 -11.05 11.35 -16.35
CA GLY A 336 -11.89 10.35 -15.70
C GLY A 336 -13.33 10.83 -15.57
N PHE A 337 -14.28 9.93 -15.33
CA PHE A 337 -15.69 10.26 -15.15
C PHE A 337 -16.27 9.69 -13.86
N LEU A 338 -17.18 10.42 -13.24
CA LEU A 338 -18.09 9.85 -12.26
C LEU A 338 -19.32 9.31 -12.98
N ARG A 339 -19.72 8.07 -12.71
CA ARG A 339 -20.86 7.40 -13.36
C ARG A 339 -21.93 6.99 -12.38
N CYS A 340 -23.19 7.03 -12.82
CA CYS A 340 -24.30 6.49 -12.06
C CYS A 340 -24.11 4.98 -11.88
N LYS A 341 -24.23 4.48 -10.65
CA LYS A 341 -24.08 3.06 -10.39
C LYS A 341 -25.17 2.22 -11.06
N ALA A 342 -26.40 2.73 -11.17
CA ALA A 342 -27.51 1.98 -11.75
C ALA A 342 -27.41 1.84 -13.28
N CYS A 343 -27.22 2.94 -14.01
CA CYS A 343 -27.30 2.96 -15.47
C CYS A 343 -26.00 3.32 -16.18
N ARG A 344 -24.93 3.60 -15.43
CA ARG A 344 -23.57 3.96 -15.94
C ARG A 344 -23.50 5.28 -16.72
N SER A 345 -24.54 6.11 -16.74
CA SER A 345 -24.47 7.44 -17.34
C SER A 345 -23.45 8.33 -16.61
N VAL A 346 -22.78 9.22 -17.33
CA VAL A 346 -21.82 10.17 -16.74
C VAL A 346 -22.58 11.19 -15.89
N CYS A 347 -22.19 11.32 -14.62
CA CYS A 347 -22.75 12.25 -13.64
C CYS A 347 -21.86 13.48 -13.41
N GLY A 348 -20.58 13.40 -13.78
CA GLY A 348 -19.60 14.49 -13.67
C GLY A 348 -18.23 14.04 -14.21
N GLU A 349 -17.33 14.98 -14.46
CA GLU A 349 -15.95 14.70 -14.83
C GLU A 349 -15.08 14.64 -13.58
N LEU A 350 -14.20 13.64 -13.44
CA LEU A 350 -13.36 13.51 -12.23
C LEU A 350 -12.44 14.72 -12.04
N MET A 351 -11.99 15.32 -13.13
CA MET A 351 -11.21 16.54 -13.07
C MET A 351 -11.97 17.66 -12.36
N ASP A 352 -13.30 17.72 -12.36
CA ASP A 352 -14.02 18.80 -11.67
C ASP A 352 -14.52 18.37 -10.30
N ILE A 353 -14.12 17.18 -9.86
CA ILE A 353 -14.51 16.58 -8.60
C ILE A 353 -13.36 16.63 -7.60
N PHE A 354 -13.72 16.93 -6.36
CA PHE A 354 -12.85 17.02 -5.22
C PHE A 354 -13.29 16.02 -4.16
N LEU A 355 -12.32 15.40 -3.51
CA LEU A 355 -12.56 14.59 -2.33
C LEU A 355 -12.09 15.39 -1.12
N LEU A 356 -13.05 15.85 -0.32
CA LEU A 356 -12.82 16.79 0.77
C LEU A 356 -13.13 16.18 2.13
N GLU A 357 -12.36 16.58 3.12
CA GLU A 357 -12.65 16.43 4.53
C GLU A 357 -13.44 17.65 5.01
N GLY A 358 -14.73 17.45 5.30
CA GLY A 358 -15.63 18.50 5.73
C GLY A 358 -16.06 18.36 7.19
N VAL A 359 -16.56 19.47 7.72
CA VAL A 359 -17.15 19.56 9.06
C VAL A 359 -18.66 19.31 8.93
N ARG A 360 -19.23 18.46 9.79
CA ARG A 360 -20.69 18.33 9.85
C ARG A 360 -21.25 19.58 10.55
N PRO A 361 -22.25 20.28 9.97
CA PRO A 361 -22.91 21.38 10.66
C PRO A 361 -23.52 20.90 11.98
N GLU A 362 -23.41 21.70 13.03
CA GLU A 362 -24.08 21.44 14.30
C GLU A 362 -25.61 21.50 14.12
N GLY A 363 -26.34 20.46 14.55
CA GLY A 363 -27.80 20.43 14.39
C GLY A 363 -28.47 19.10 14.73
N TYR A 364 -29.82 19.15 14.82
CA TYR A 364 -30.67 18.01 15.18
C TYR A 364 -30.47 16.83 14.21
N GLY A 365 -29.99 15.69 14.75
CA GLY A 365 -29.78 14.44 14.00
C GLY A 365 -28.31 14.08 13.74
N TYR A 366 -27.36 14.92 14.13
CA TYR A 366 -25.93 14.62 14.10
C TYR A 366 -25.31 14.81 15.49
N ALA A 367 -24.55 13.83 15.97
CA ALA A 367 -23.79 13.97 17.23
C ALA A 367 -22.80 15.17 17.17
N PRO A 368 -22.49 15.82 18.31
CA PRO A 368 -21.59 16.98 18.38
C PRO A 368 -20.23 16.70 17.70
N ALA A 369 -19.58 17.77 17.21
CA ALA A 369 -18.34 17.71 16.43
C ALA A 369 -17.22 16.88 17.10
N GLU A 370 -17.18 16.86 18.43
CA GLU A 370 -16.22 16.08 19.24
C GLU A 370 -16.47 14.57 19.19
N ALA A 371 -17.69 14.12 18.87
CA ALA A 371 -18.11 12.72 18.85
C ALA A 371 -18.19 12.13 17.43
N ASN A 372 -18.34 12.98 16.40
CA ASN A 372 -18.40 12.58 15.00
C ASN A 372 -17.07 12.91 14.33
N GLY A 373 -16.19 11.91 14.22
CA GLY A 373 -14.99 12.03 13.40
C GLY A 373 -15.29 12.55 11.98
N ASN A 374 -14.22 12.97 11.31
CA ASN A 374 -14.22 13.67 10.01
C ASN A 374 -15.20 13.06 8.98
N ALA A 375 -15.97 13.93 8.30
CA ALA A 375 -16.88 13.53 7.24
C ALA A 375 -16.25 13.77 5.86
N TYR A 376 -16.26 12.77 5.01
CA TYR A 376 -15.63 12.83 3.69
C TYR A 376 -16.68 13.01 2.60
N TYR A 377 -16.49 14.00 1.74
CA TYR A 377 -17.41 14.37 0.67
C TYR A 377 -16.70 14.27 -0.67
N LEU A 378 -17.28 13.52 -1.60
CA LEU A 378 -16.93 13.66 -3.01
C LEU A 378 -17.84 14.74 -3.60
N THR A 379 -17.26 15.87 -4.01
CA THR A 379 -17.99 17.09 -4.33
C THR A 379 -17.51 17.78 -5.61
N CYS A 380 -18.40 18.48 -6.30
CA CYS A 380 -18.07 19.43 -7.36
C CYS A 380 -19.01 20.64 -7.29
N ALA A 381 -18.76 21.69 -8.09
CA ALA A 381 -19.74 22.75 -8.24
C ALA A 381 -21.01 22.19 -8.92
N GLU A 382 -22.20 22.68 -8.56
CA GLU A 382 -23.47 22.23 -9.16
C GLU A 382 -23.44 22.28 -10.70
N LYS A 383 -22.82 23.33 -11.26
CA LYS A 383 -22.69 23.55 -12.71
C LYS A 383 -21.83 22.50 -13.43
N ASP A 384 -20.99 21.77 -12.69
CA ASP A 384 -20.06 20.76 -13.24
C ASP A 384 -20.69 19.34 -13.20
N THR A 385 -21.96 19.25 -12.82
CA THR A 385 -22.73 17.99 -12.88
C THR A 385 -23.31 17.77 -14.28
N ASN A 386 -23.37 16.51 -14.70
CA ASN A 386 -23.93 16.09 -15.98
C ASN A 386 -25.06 15.08 -15.76
N ASN A 387 -26.09 15.09 -16.62
CA ASN A 387 -27.18 14.10 -16.60
C ASN A 387 -27.86 13.93 -15.22
N CYS A 388 -28.09 15.06 -14.56
CA CYS A 388 -28.72 15.14 -13.24
C CYS A 388 -30.05 15.89 -13.31
N VAL A 389 -31.01 15.49 -12.47
CA VAL A 389 -32.29 16.18 -12.23
C VAL A 389 -32.35 16.56 -10.76
N PHE A 390 -32.78 17.78 -10.50
CA PHE A 390 -32.80 18.37 -9.17
C PHE A 390 -34.24 18.49 -8.66
N GLN A 391 -34.46 18.14 -7.40
CA GLN A 391 -35.73 18.33 -6.71
C GLN A 391 -35.48 18.96 -5.34
N ASP A 392 -36.39 19.78 -4.84
CA ASP A 392 -36.23 20.41 -3.54
C ASP A 392 -36.07 19.36 -2.43
N HIS A 393 -35.13 19.59 -1.52
CA HIS A 393 -34.90 18.66 -0.43
C HIS A 393 -36.08 18.71 0.56
N PRO A 394 -36.76 17.59 0.87
CA PRO A 394 -37.97 17.60 1.69
C PRO A 394 -37.72 18.04 3.14
N GLN A 395 -36.45 18.04 3.56
CA GLN A 395 -36.01 18.43 4.89
C GLN A 395 -35.28 19.78 4.92
N SER A 396 -35.36 20.59 3.85
CA SER A 396 -34.66 21.89 3.77
C SER A 396 -34.97 22.82 4.95
N ALA A 397 -36.19 22.76 5.50
CA ALA A 397 -36.57 23.52 6.69
C ALA A 397 -35.81 23.09 7.97
N SER A 398 -35.53 21.80 8.12
CA SER A 398 -34.83 21.23 9.29
C SER A 398 -33.32 21.08 9.09
N MET A 399 -32.85 21.08 7.84
CA MET A 399 -31.45 20.94 7.44
C MET A 399 -31.15 21.99 6.37
N PRO A 400 -30.94 23.27 6.77
CA PRO A 400 -30.88 24.40 5.84
C PRO A 400 -29.71 24.30 4.85
N PHE A 401 -28.66 23.54 5.18
CA PHE A 401 -27.56 23.28 4.27
C PHE A 401 -27.91 22.32 3.14
N LYS A 402 -28.98 21.51 3.23
CA LYS A 402 -29.41 20.59 2.16
C LYS A 402 -30.45 21.29 1.29
N LEU A 403 -30.03 21.74 0.12
CA LEU A 403 -30.85 22.54 -0.78
C LEU A 403 -31.75 21.65 -1.65
N MET A 404 -31.16 20.65 -2.32
CA MET A 404 -31.86 19.82 -3.30
C MET A 404 -31.43 18.35 -3.23
N LEU A 405 -32.32 17.42 -3.57
CA LEU A 405 -31.98 16.05 -3.95
C LEU A 405 -31.54 16.01 -5.41
N VAL A 406 -30.58 15.14 -5.72
CA VAL A 406 -30.05 14.97 -7.08
C VAL A 406 -30.28 13.54 -7.55
N PHE A 407 -30.93 13.40 -8.71
CA PHE A 407 -31.25 12.12 -9.33
C PHE A 407 -30.59 12.01 -10.70
N CYS A 408 -30.27 10.79 -11.13
CA CYS A 408 -29.82 10.52 -12.48
C CYS A 408 -30.96 10.77 -13.48
N SER A 409 -30.71 11.58 -14.52
CA SER A 409 -31.71 11.91 -15.54
C SER A 409 -32.18 10.71 -16.37
N TYR A 410 -31.40 9.62 -16.42
CA TYR A 410 -31.72 8.43 -17.22
C TYR A 410 -32.52 7.37 -16.46
N CYS A 411 -32.18 7.10 -15.19
CA CYS A 411 -32.79 6.00 -14.42
C CYS A 411 -33.51 6.45 -13.16
N GLY A 412 -33.48 7.74 -12.82
CA GLY A 412 -34.08 8.27 -11.59
C GLY A 412 -33.35 7.84 -10.31
N GLY A 413 -32.19 7.20 -10.40
CA GLY A 413 -31.41 6.78 -9.23
C GLY A 413 -30.90 7.99 -8.43
N ASP A 414 -31.03 7.94 -7.11
CA ASP A 414 -30.56 8.96 -6.17
C ASP A 414 -29.02 9.05 -6.18
N LEU A 415 -28.47 10.18 -6.62
CA LEU A 415 -27.03 10.41 -6.74
C LEU A 415 -26.45 11.14 -5.53
N GLY A 416 -27.27 11.88 -4.78
CA GLY A 416 -26.76 12.77 -3.74
C GLY A 416 -27.68 13.94 -3.44
N ASN A 417 -27.08 15.05 -3.05
CA ASN A 417 -27.77 16.30 -2.78
C ASN A 417 -26.90 17.52 -3.16
N ILE A 418 -27.56 18.63 -3.45
CA ILE A 418 -26.93 19.94 -3.49
C ILE A 418 -26.89 20.49 -2.08
N GLN A 419 -25.72 20.93 -1.65
CA GLN A 419 -25.50 21.54 -0.34
C GLN A 419 -25.05 23.01 -0.48
N ASP A 420 -25.33 23.80 0.56
CA ASP A 420 -24.76 25.13 0.74
C ASP A 420 -23.36 25.00 1.34
N SER A 421 -22.33 25.18 0.52
CA SER A 421 -20.93 25.00 0.93
C SER A 421 -20.52 25.97 2.03
N SER A 422 -21.14 27.15 2.12
CA SER A 422 -20.85 28.13 3.17
C SER A 422 -21.21 27.63 4.58
N LEU A 423 -22.00 26.56 4.67
CA LEU A 423 -22.41 25.94 5.93
C LEU A 423 -21.67 24.62 6.21
N THR A 424 -21.01 24.02 5.22
CA THR A 424 -20.49 22.64 5.31
C THR A 424 -19.00 22.50 5.00
N MET A 425 -18.36 23.55 4.47
CA MET A 425 -16.97 23.55 4.02
C MET A 425 -16.24 24.81 4.50
N SER A 426 -14.90 24.81 4.41
CA SER A 426 -14.11 26.00 4.69
C SER A 426 -14.35 27.10 3.65
N ASP A 427 -14.03 28.35 4.01
CA ASP A 427 -14.15 29.50 3.10
C ASP A 427 -13.38 29.29 1.79
N GLU A 428 -12.20 28.66 1.86
CA GLU A 428 -11.37 28.32 0.68
C GLU A 428 -12.15 27.46 -0.34
N TRP A 429 -12.86 26.43 0.12
CA TRP A 429 -13.63 25.56 -0.76
C TRP A 429 -14.92 26.22 -1.26
N CYS A 430 -15.52 27.10 -0.45
CA CYS A 430 -16.67 27.89 -0.87
C CYS A 430 -16.29 28.88 -1.99
N GLU A 431 -15.12 29.52 -1.91
CA GLU A 431 -14.61 30.38 -2.98
C GLU A 431 -14.32 29.58 -4.27
N ARG A 432 -13.80 28.36 -4.12
CA ARG A 432 -13.39 27.52 -5.26
C ARG A 432 -14.56 26.83 -5.98
N LEU A 433 -15.50 26.28 -5.24
CA LEU A 433 -16.64 25.51 -5.79
C LEU A 433 -17.90 26.35 -5.96
N GLY A 434 -17.95 27.53 -5.33
CA GLY A 434 -19.14 28.36 -5.23
C GLY A 434 -20.12 27.83 -4.18
N LYS A 435 -21.16 28.64 -3.91
CA LYS A 435 -22.12 28.40 -2.81
C LYS A 435 -22.91 27.10 -2.90
N ARG A 436 -23.18 26.61 -4.13
CA ARG A 436 -24.01 25.43 -4.37
C ARG A 436 -23.14 24.30 -4.88
N VAL A 437 -22.93 23.29 -4.04
CA VAL A 437 -22.04 22.16 -4.32
C VAL A 437 -22.81 20.85 -4.39
N MET A 438 -22.48 20.01 -5.36
CA MET A 438 -23.03 18.66 -5.47
C MET A 438 -22.24 17.71 -4.59
N CYS A 439 -22.87 17.09 -3.60
CA CYS A 439 -22.27 16.04 -2.79
C CYS A 439 -22.79 14.66 -3.20
N PHE A 440 -21.92 13.84 -3.80
CA PHE A 440 -22.28 12.51 -4.26
C PHE A 440 -22.38 11.51 -3.11
N LYS A 441 -23.38 10.62 -3.18
CA LYS A 441 -23.51 9.46 -2.29
C LYS A 441 -22.61 8.35 -2.78
N CYS A 442 -21.64 7.93 -1.96
CA CYS A 442 -20.68 6.86 -2.29
C CYS A 442 -21.34 5.58 -2.83
N LYS A 443 -22.50 5.21 -2.29
CA LYS A 443 -23.20 3.99 -2.69
C LYS A 443 -23.83 4.03 -4.08
N THR A 444 -23.92 5.20 -4.72
CA THR A 444 -24.76 5.42 -5.89
C THR A 444 -23.98 5.87 -7.13
N VAL A 445 -22.66 6.05 -7.01
CA VAL A 445 -21.77 6.44 -8.10
C VAL A 445 -20.55 5.51 -8.22
N LEU A 446 -19.89 5.54 -9.37
CA LEU A 446 -18.64 4.83 -9.68
C LEU A 446 -17.62 5.80 -10.25
N LEU A 447 -16.33 5.61 -9.99
CA LEU A 447 -15.26 6.44 -10.56
C LEU A 447 -14.56 5.72 -11.73
N GLU A 448 -14.51 6.35 -12.89
CA GLU A 448 -13.76 5.91 -14.07
C GLU A 448 -12.47 6.74 -14.16
N LEU A 449 -11.28 6.15 -13.98
CA LEU A 449 -10.02 6.91 -13.95
C LEU A 449 -9.43 7.11 -15.36
N ALA A 450 -8.76 8.23 -15.58
CA ALA A 450 -8.23 8.65 -16.89
C ALA A 450 -7.11 7.76 -17.43
N ASP A 451 -6.25 7.22 -16.55
CA ASP A 451 -5.08 6.39 -16.89
C ASP A 451 -5.40 4.89 -16.87
N CYS A 452 -6.49 4.52 -16.19
CA CYS A 452 -7.00 3.17 -16.06
C CYS A 452 -8.29 3.04 -16.89
N SER A 453 -8.22 3.42 -18.17
CA SER A 453 -9.32 3.60 -19.16
C SER A 453 -10.26 2.41 -19.41
N THR A 454 -10.20 1.38 -18.58
CA THR A 454 -11.05 0.19 -18.60
C THR A 454 -11.57 -0.18 -17.21
N HIS A 455 -11.46 0.69 -16.19
CA HIS A 455 -11.73 0.34 -14.79
C HIS A 455 -12.69 1.33 -14.13
N LEU A 456 -13.78 0.81 -13.55
CA LEU A 456 -14.65 1.57 -12.65
C LEU A 456 -14.39 1.19 -11.18
N VAL A 457 -14.22 2.19 -10.32
CA VAL A 457 -14.00 2.06 -8.87
C VAL A 457 -15.33 2.25 -8.13
N ASP A 458 -15.75 1.23 -7.36
CA ASP A 458 -16.92 1.29 -6.47
C ASP A 458 -16.50 1.58 -5.02
N ALA A 459 -16.45 2.86 -4.65
CA ALA A 459 -16.08 3.27 -3.29
C ALA A 459 -17.23 3.01 -2.30
N LYS A 460 -17.03 2.10 -1.35
CA LYS A 460 -18.05 1.80 -0.31
C LYS A 460 -18.24 2.96 0.68
N LYS A 461 -17.18 3.74 0.92
CA LYS A 461 -17.16 4.94 1.76
C LYS A 461 -16.12 5.90 1.20
N TRP A 462 -16.42 7.20 1.26
CA TRP A 462 -15.47 8.25 0.86
C TRP A 462 -14.23 8.28 1.75
N SER A 463 -14.35 7.93 3.04
CA SER A 463 -13.21 7.82 3.96
C SER A 463 -12.16 6.82 3.46
N ILE A 464 -12.57 5.71 2.85
CA ILE A 464 -11.65 4.71 2.31
C ILE A 464 -10.90 5.29 1.12
N LEU A 465 -11.60 5.99 0.22
CA LEU A 465 -10.98 6.63 -0.92
C LEU A 465 -10.00 7.74 -0.47
N TYR A 466 -10.37 8.50 0.55
CA TYR A 466 -9.53 9.56 1.12
C TYR A 466 -8.26 8.99 1.76
N SER A 467 -8.39 7.90 2.53
CA SER A 467 -7.24 7.18 3.09
C SER A 467 -6.33 6.59 2.02
N LEU A 468 -6.87 6.14 0.88
CA LEU A 468 -6.09 5.55 -0.22
C LEU A 468 -5.34 6.61 -1.04
N LEU A 469 -5.87 7.82 -1.13
CA LEU A 469 -5.24 8.89 -1.90
C LEU A 469 -4.12 9.58 -1.12
N GLU A 470 -4.08 9.49 0.22
CA GLU A 470 -2.99 10.04 1.07
C GLU A 470 -2.66 11.54 0.88
N PHE A 471 -3.46 12.29 0.10
CA PHE A 471 -3.15 13.67 -0.34
C PHE A 471 -3.85 14.78 0.45
N GLY A 472 -4.67 14.45 1.46
CA GLY A 472 -5.59 15.43 2.06
C GLY A 472 -6.70 15.81 1.07
N ASP A 473 -7.32 16.99 1.22
CA ASP A 473 -8.28 17.52 0.24
C ASP A 473 -7.66 17.56 -1.16
N CYS A 474 -8.21 16.77 -2.09
CA CYS A 474 -7.59 16.57 -3.39
C CYS A 474 -8.58 16.63 -4.54
N ARG A 475 -8.08 17.09 -5.69
CA ARG A 475 -8.75 16.98 -7.00
C ARG A 475 -8.58 15.55 -7.50
N MET A 476 -9.67 14.94 -7.96
CA MET A 476 -9.71 13.53 -8.38
C MET A 476 -9.16 13.28 -9.77
#